data_AF-A0A2B7XIL2-F1
#
_entry.id   AF-A0A2B7XIL2-F1
#
_cell.length_a   1.000
_cell.length_b   1.000
_cell.length_c   1.000
_cell.angle_alpha   90.00
_cell.angle_beta   90.00
_cell.angle_gamma   90.00
#
_symmetry.space_group_name_H-M   'P 1'
#
loop_
_entity.id
_entity.type
_entity.pdbx_description
1 polymer ?
#
loop_
_entity_poly.entity_id
_entity_poly.type
_entity_poly.pdbx_seq_one_letter_code
_entity_poly.pdbx_strand_id
1 'polypeptide(L)'
;MVASSMHLSKLRRWVISSPPIEWALLRLRETLIGALRQGPIPQHVAFVMDGNRRFARNHRIEKVEGHNLGFEALARILEVCYKAGVKVVTVYAFSIENFKRSKYEVDALMDMARVKLAQLSQHGDLLDRYGASVRVLGRRDLVKPEVLEAIDKAVELTSRNGDAILNICFPYTSRDEITSAIRNTVIDYSTPLDRTQLPSSNGPRRAFSETHITQSIQKEIGTVNGNGTESSLHQQQPPRGKRATRSTTEDPSSALKSTTNGAPEKFTTIPETYTSYPPNSDQLIFLSPETITSQTLTDHMLTAGCPPLDLLVRTSGVERLSDFMLWQCHQNTEIVFLETLWPSFDLWTFLPVLWEWQWRMRKQGTRNGADELENSGEEDEYDGAMNGVGLAAPKQNGKVKAI
;
A
#
# COMPACT_ATOMS: atom_id res chain seq x y z
N MET A 1 -42.42 -13.82 -40.95
CA MET A 1 -40.99 -13.95 -40.59
C MET A 1 -40.65 -13.71 -39.12
N VAL A 2 -41.60 -13.34 -38.23
CA VAL A 2 -41.31 -13.11 -36.79
C VAL A 2 -41.52 -14.37 -35.91
N ALA A 3 -42.39 -15.30 -36.32
CA ALA A 3 -42.67 -16.51 -35.54
C ALA A 3 -41.50 -17.53 -35.54
N SER A 4 -40.79 -17.69 -36.66
CA SER A 4 -39.65 -18.63 -36.75
C SER A 4 -38.45 -18.22 -35.89
N SER A 5 -38.21 -16.92 -35.68
CA SER A 5 -37.09 -16.45 -34.84
C SER A 5 -37.36 -16.65 -33.34
N MET A 6 -38.63 -16.59 -32.92
CA MET A 6 -39.04 -16.88 -31.54
C MET A 6 -38.92 -18.37 -31.21
N HIS A 7 -39.25 -19.27 -32.13
CA HIS A 7 -39.07 -20.71 -31.93
C HIS A 7 -37.60 -21.13 -31.95
N LEU A 8 -36.78 -20.58 -32.86
CA LEU A 8 -35.34 -20.83 -32.87
C LEU A 8 -34.65 -20.31 -31.59
N SER A 9 -35.05 -19.15 -31.06
CA SER A 9 -34.46 -18.61 -29.83
C SER A 9 -34.89 -19.35 -28.57
N LYS A 10 -36.10 -19.91 -28.54
CA LYS A 10 -36.57 -20.82 -27.47
C LYS A 10 -35.88 -22.18 -27.56
N LEU A 11 -35.74 -22.76 -28.76
CA LEU A 11 -35.02 -24.01 -28.98
C LEU A 11 -33.53 -23.85 -28.65
N ARG A 12 -32.90 -22.76 -29.07
CA ARG A 12 -31.51 -22.43 -28.72
C ARG A 12 -31.34 -22.28 -27.20
N ARG A 13 -32.26 -21.60 -26.52
CA ARG A 13 -32.23 -21.49 -25.05
C ARG A 13 -32.38 -22.86 -24.40
N TRP A 14 -33.32 -23.68 -24.86
CA TRP A 14 -33.57 -25.02 -24.34
C TRP A 14 -32.37 -25.97 -24.56
N VAL A 15 -31.72 -25.88 -25.73
CA VAL A 15 -30.50 -26.63 -26.04
C VAL A 15 -29.34 -26.15 -25.18
N ILE A 16 -29.13 -24.83 -25.03
CA ILE A 16 -28.07 -24.27 -24.17
C ILE A 16 -28.30 -24.59 -22.70
N SER A 17 -29.56 -24.66 -22.25
CA SER A 17 -29.93 -25.07 -20.89
C SER A 17 -30.03 -26.60 -20.72
N SER A 18 -29.59 -27.38 -21.71
CA SER A 18 -29.55 -28.84 -21.53
C SER A 18 -28.39 -29.20 -20.60
N PRO A 19 -28.56 -30.17 -19.67
CA PRO A 19 -27.53 -30.53 -18.71
C PRO A 19 -26.14 -30.84 -19.34
N PRO A 20 -26.05 -31.51 -20.51
CA PRO A 20 -24.75 -31.74 -21.15
C PRO A 20 -24.06 -30.47 -21.65
N ILE A 21 -24.82 -29.51 -22.20
CA ILE A 21 -24.26 -28.25 -22.71
C ILE A 21 -23.89 -27.32 -21.56
N GLU A 22 -24.71 -27.26 -20.51
CA GLU A 22 -24.38 -26.53 -19.29
C GLU A 22 -23.09 -27.08 -18.67
N TRP A 23 -22.96 -28.41 -18.56
CA TRP A 23 -21.73 -29.06 -18.12
C TRP A 23 -20.53 -28.70 -19.01
N ALA A 24 -20.70 -28.72 -20.33
CA ALA A 24 -19.62 -28.36 -21.27
C ALA A 24 -19.21 -26.88 -21.14
N LEU A 25 -20.17 -25.96 -20.96
CA LEU A 25 -19.90 -24.53 -20.76
C LEU A 25 -19.18 -24.28 -19.43
N LEU A 26 -19.58 -24.97 -18.36
CA LEU A 26 -18.88 -24.91 -17.08
C LEU A 26 -17.45 -25.44 -17.22
N ARG A 27 -17.25 -26.55 -17.93
CA ARG A 27 -15.91 -27.11 -18.15
C ARG A 27 -15.03 -26.19 -19.00
N LEU A 28 -15.60 -25.55 -20.01
CA LEU A 28 -14.91 -24.53 -20.82
C LEU A 28 -14.52 -23.33 -19.95
N ARG A 29 -15.42 -22.82 -19.11
CA ARG A 29 -15.15 -21.76 -18.14
C ARG A 29 -13.95 -22.10 -17.24
N GLU A 30 -13.95 -23.29 -16.62
CA GLU A 30 -12.83 -23.73 -15.78
C GLU A 30 -11.52 -23.83 -16.57
N THR A 31 -11.58 -24.35 -17.79
CA THR A 31 -10.39 -24.47 -18.66
C THR A 31 -9.82 -23.10 -19.02
N LEU A 32 -10.67 -22.12 -19.33
CA LEU A 32 -10.24 -20.76 -19.65
C LEU A 32 -9.62 -20.05 -18.44
N ILE A 33 -10.20 -20.19 -17.25
CA ILE A 33 -9.62 -19.64 -16.02
C ILE A 33 -8.28 -20.31 -15.71
N GLY A 34 -8.19 -21.63 -15.89
CA GLY A 34 -6.94 -22.36 -15.74
C GLY A 34 -5.86 -21.93 -16.75
N ALA A 35 -6.25 -21.64 -17.99
CA ALA A 35 -5.34 -21.12 -19.02
C ALA A 35 -4.83 -19.72 -18.67
N LEU A 36 -5.70 -18.82 -18.19
CA LEU A 36 -5.29 -17.50 -17.70
C LEU A 36 -4.23 -17.61 -16.61
N ARG A 37 -4.41 -18.54 -15.66
CA ARG A 37 -3.47 -18.74 -14.54
C ARG A 37 -2.05 -19.17 -14.97
N GLN A 38 -1.86 -19.64 -16.21
CA GLN A 38 -0.52 -19.94 -16.74
C GLN A 38 0.26 -18.68 -17.15
N GLY A 39 -0.42 -17.54 -17.32
CA GLY A 39 0.20 -16.24 -17.56
C GLY A 39 0.38 -15.42 -16.27
N PRO A 40 0.95 -14.21 -16.36
CA PRO A 40 0.95 -13.27 -15.24
C PRO A 40 -0.50 -12.96 -14.85
N ILE A 41 -0.82 -12.81 -13.57
CA ILE A 41 -2.19 -12.46 -13.13
C ILE A 41 -2.10 -11.22 -12.23
N PRO A 42 -3.01 -10.25 -12.37
CA PRO A 42 -3.03 -9.09 -11.49
C PRO A 42 -3.22 -9.56 -10.04
N GLN A 43 -2.34 -9.14 -9.15
CA GLN A 43 -2.42 -9.45 -7.73
C GLN A 43 -3.53 -8.64 -7.05
N HIS A 44 -3.81 -7.43 -7.53
CA HIS A 44 -4.85 -6.56 -7.01
C HIS A 44 -5.73 -6.00 -8.14
N VAL A 45 -7.03 -6.30 -8.09
CA VAL A 45 -8.03 -5.77 -9.03
C VAL A 45 -9.08 -4.93 -8.30
N ALA A 46 -9.38 -3.75 -8.81
CA ALA A 46 -10.43 -2.87 -8.29
C ALA A 46 -11.62 -2.74 -9.27
N PHE A 47 -12.84 -2.72 -8.75
CA PHE A 47 -14.07 -2.60 -9.55
C PHE A 47 -14.92 -1.41 -9.12
N VAL A 48 -15.22 -0.53 -10.07
CA VAL A 48 -16.29 0.47 -9.97
C VAL A 48 -17.57 -0.12 -10.59
N MET A 49 -18.44 -0.63 -9.72
CA MET A 49 -19.65 -1.40 -10.07
C MET A 49 -20.81 -0.50 -10.51
N ASP A 50 -20.63 0.27 -11.58
CA ASP A 50 -21.60 1.26 -12.07
C ASP A 50 -22.63 0.64 -13.04
N GLY A 51 -23.81 1.27 -13.13
CA GLY A 51 -24.85 0.91 -14.08
C GLY A 51 -26.06 0.16 -13.50
N ASN A 52 -26.09 -0.18 -12.21
CA ASN A 52 -27.20 -0.93 -11.57
C ASN A 52 -28.58 -0.28 -11.79
N ARG A 53 -28.69 1.02 -11.52
CA ARG A 53 -29.94 1.78 -11.74
C ARG A 53 -30.34 1.87 -13.21
N ARG A 54 -29.35 1.98 -14.11
CA ARG A 54 -29.60 2.05 -15.57
C ARG A 54 -30.10 0.70 -16.07
N PHE A 55 -29.49 -0.39 -15.59
CA PHE A 55 -29.92 -1.75 -15.89
C PHE A 55 -31.37 -1.99 -15.45
N ALA A 56 -31.71 -1.58 -14.21
CA ALA A 56 -33.06 -1.70 -13.68
C ALA A 56 -34.10 -0.98 -14.56
N ARG A 57 -33.81 0.27 -14.94
CA ARG A 57 -34.69 1.05 -15.83
C ARG A 57 -34.84 0.41 -17.20
N ASN A 58 -33.75 -0.08 -17.79
CA ASN A 58 -33.77 -0.71 -19.11
C ASN A 58 -34.60 -2.01 -19.12
N HIS A 59 -34.61 -2.75 -18.01
CA HIS A 59 -35.35 -4.01 -17.85
C HIS A 59 -36.72 -3.83 -17.16
N ARG A 60 -37.12 -2.60 -16.84
CA ARG A 60 -38.39 -2.26 -16.16
C ARG A 60 -38.58 -2.99 -14.83
N ILE A 61 -37.49 -3.16 -14.07
CA ILE A 61 -37.50 -3.69 -12.72
C ILE A 61 -37.22 -2.58 -11.70
N GLU A 62 -37.47 -2.85 -10.43
CA GLU A 62 -37.20 -1.89 -9.37
C GLU A 62 -35.69 -1.61 -9.21
N LYS A 63 -35.36 -0.41 -8.73
CA LYS A 63 -33.96 0.00 -8.53
C LYS A 63 -33.23 -0.93 -7.56
N VAL A 64 -33.90 -1.32 -6.48
CA VAL A 64 -33.37 -2.23 -5.45
C VAL A 64 -33.00 -3.57 -6.08
N GLU A 65 -33.84 -4.09 -6.98
CA GLU A 65 -33.57 -5.34 -7.67
C GLU A 65 -32.38 -5.26 -8.62
N GLY A 66 -32.20 -4.13 -9.31
CA GLY A 66 -30.98 -3.89 -10.09
C GLY A 66 -29.69 -3.94 -9.25
N HIS A 67 -29.75 -3.54 -7.98
CA HIS A 67 -28.61 -3.67 -7.06
C HIS A 67 -28.44 -5.10 -6.54
N ASN A 68 -29.52 -5.85 -6.30
CA ASN A 68 -29.45 -7.29 -5.98
C ASN A 68 -28.74 -8.09 -7.08
N LEU A 69 -29.13 -7.87 -8.35
CA LEU A 69 -28.46 -8.48 -9.49
C LEU A 69 -27.00 -8.03 -9.62
N GLY A 70 -26.70 -6.79 -9.23
CA GLY A 70 -25.33 -6.31 -9.12
C GLY A 70 -24.51 -7.06 -8.07
N PHE A 71 -25.10 -7.40 -6.94
CA PHE A 71 -24.43 -8.23 -5.93
C PHE A 71 -24.18 -9.66 -6.42
N GLU A 72 -25.11 -10.25 -7.18
CA GLU A 72 -24.87 -11.56 -7.80
C GLU A 72 -23.74 -11.52 -8.85
N ALA A 73 -23.67 -10.44 -9.63
CA ALA A 73 -22.54 -10.21 -10.55
C ALA A 73 -21.22 -10.12 -9.79
N LEU A 74 -21.18 -9.43 -8.65
CA LEU A 74 -20.01 -9.38 -7.78
C LEU A 74 -19.57 -10.79 -7.36
N ALA A 75 -20.48 -11.62 -6.84
CA ALA A 75 -20.14 -12.97 -6.41
C ALA A 75 -19.55 -13.82 -7.55
N ARG A 76 -20.11 -13.71 -8.77
CA ARG A 76 -19.59 -14.40 -9.97
C ARG A 76 -18.18 -13.94 -10.36
N ILE A 77 -17.91 -12.62 -10.28
CA ILE A 77 -16.61 -12.06 -10.65
C ILE A 77 -15.55 -12.37 -9.58
N LEU A 78 -15.90 -12.30 -8.30
CA LEU A 78 -15.01 -12.71 -7.21
C LEU A 78 -14.56 -14.16 -7.37
N GLU A 79 -15.49 -15.06 -7.71
CA GLU A 79 -15.15 -16.45 -8.02
C GLU A 79 -14.10 -16.56 -9.14
N VAL A 80 -14.27 -15.78 -10.22
CA VAL A 80 -13.32 -15.75 -11.34
C VAL A 80 -11.95 -15.22 -10.89
N CYS A 81 -11.93 -14.10 -10.16
CA CYS A 81 -10.70 -13.50 -9.64
C CYS A 81 -9.90 -14.48 -8.77
N TYR A 82 -10.55 -15.09 -7.77
CA TYR A 82 -9.87 -16.00 -6.84
C TYR A 82 -9.42 -17.29 -7.52
N LYS A 83 -10.22 -17.88 -8.42
CA LYS A 83 -9.79 -19.04 -9.22
C LYS A 83 -8.62 -18.73 -10.14
N ALA A 84 -8.57 -17.52 -10.71
CA ALA A 84 -7.46 -17.05 -11.54
C ALA A 84 -6.19 -16.81 -10.72
N GLY A 85 -6.30 -16.60 -9.40
CA GLY A 85 -5.17 -16.37 -8.50
C GLY A 85 -4.98 -14.91 -8.05
N VAL A 86 -5.98 -14.04 -8.26
CA VAL A 86 -5.97 -12.66 -7.75
C VAL A 86 -5.99 -12.70 -6.22
N LYS A 87 -5.09 -11.94 -5.59
CA LYS A 87 -4.94 -11.91 -4.12
C LYS A 87 -5.84 -10.91 -3.44
N VAL A 88 -6.04 -9.75 -4.05
CA VAL A 88 -6.86 -8.68 -3.48
C VAL A 88 -7.88 -8.21 -4.51
N VAL A 89 -9.15 -8.18 -4.10
CA VAL A 89 -10.20 -7.54 -4.88
C VAL A 89 -10.76 -6.37 -4.09
N THR A 90 -10.79 -5.18 -4.68
CA THR A 90 -11.36 -3.98 -4.07
C THR A 90 -12.60 -3.52 -4.82
N VAL A 91 -13.71 -3.27 -4.14
CA VAL A 91 -14.98 -2.91 -4.78
C VAL A 91 -15.53 -1.60 -4.27
N TYR A 92 -15.99 -0.75 -5.19
CA TYR A 92 -16.63 0.51 -4.83
C TYR A 92 -18.12 0.30 -4.56
N ALA A 93 -18.48 0.04 -3.31
CA ALA A 93 -19.85 -0.28 -2.92
C ALA A 93 -20.69 0.98 -2.67
N PHE A 94 -20.17 1.96 -1.92
CA PHE A 94 -20.89 3.19 -1.60
C PHE A 94 -19.93 4.37 -1.38
N SER A 95 -20.20 5.49 -2.05
CA SER A 95 -19.40 6.70 -1.94
C SER A 95 -19.92 7.63 -0.84
N ILE A 96 -19.05 8.41 -0.19
CA ILE A 96 -19.48 9.52 0.69
C ILE A 96 -20.37 10.50 -0.08
N GLU A 97 -20.10 10.72 -1.36
CA GLU A 97 -20.91 11.57 -2.25
C GLU A 97 -22.34 11.04 -2.43
N ASN A 98 -22.59 9.75 -2.17
CA ASN A 98 -23.92 9.16 -2.30
C ASN A 98 -24.88 9.54 -1.17
N PHE A 99 -24.39 10.11 -0.07
CA PHE A 99 -25.25 10.71 0.95
C PHE A 99 -26.04 11.93 0.45
N LYS A 100 -25.64 12.53 -0.69
CA LYS A 100 -26.40 13.60 -1.35
C LYS A 100 -27.69 13.12 -2.02
N ARG A 101 -27.92 11.80 -2.11
CA ARG A 101 -29.16 11.22 -2.65
C ARG A 101 -30.29 11.34 -1.62
N SER A 102 -31.53 11.04 -2.04
CA SER A 102 -32.67 11.05 -1.13
C SER A 102 -32.47 10.10 0.05
N LYS A 103 -32.89 10.50 1.25
CA LYS A 103 -32.83 9.68 2.48
C LYS A 103 -33.34 8.26 2.27
N TYR A 104 -34.49 8.11 1.59
CA TYR A 104 -35.05 6.79 1.26
C TYR A 104 -34.10 5.89 0.46
N GLU A 105 -33.42 6.44 -0.55
CA GLU A 105 -32.45 5.68 -1.36
C GLU A 105 -31.20 5.32 -0.54
N VAL A 106 -30.71 6.24 0.30
CA VAL A 106 -29.57 5.97 1.19
C VAL A 106 -29.92 4.89 2.22
N ASP A 107 -31.09 5.00 2.85
CA ASP A 107 -31.56 4.02 3.83
C ASP A 107 -31.70 2.63 3.21
N ALA A 108 -32.30 2.53 2.01
CA ALA A 108 -32.40 1.26 1.28
C ALA A 108 -31.04 0.65 0.92
N LEU A 109 -30.04 1.47 0.54
CA LEU A 109 -28.69 0.99 0.24
C LEU A 109 -27.95 0.51 1.50
N MET A 110 -28.15 1.18 2.63
CA MET A 110 -27.59 0.77 3.93
C MET A 110 -28.19 -0.57 4.39
N ASP A 111 -29.51 -0.72 4.29
CA ASP A 111 -30.20 -1.95 4.67
C ASP A 111 -29.79 -3.11 3.75
N MET A 112 -29.62 -2.84 2.46
CA MET A 112 -29.06 -3.81 1.52
C MET A 112 -27.63 -4.21 1.88
N ALA A 113 -26.76 -3.25 2.20
CA ALA A 113 -25.39 -3.53 2.62
C ALA A 113 -25.37 -4.45 3.84
N ARG A 114 -26.21 -4.20 4.86
CA ARG A 114 -26.37 -5.05 6.04
C ARG A 114 -26.71 -6.50 5.66
N VAL A 115 -27.75 -6.68 4.83
CA VAL A 115 -28.20 -8.02 4.40
C VAL A 115 -27.13 -8.73 3.58
N LYS A 116 -26.47 -8.02 2.65
CA LYS A 116 -25.50 -8.60 1.72
C LYS A 116 -24.15 -8.91 2.39
N LEU A 117 -23.69 -8.12 3.34
CA LEU A 117 -22.52 -8.45 4.16
C LEU A 117 -22.75 -9.70 5.00
N ALA A 118 -23.94 -9.82 5.61
CA ALA A 118 -24.33 -11.02 6.34
C ALA A 118 -24.43 -12.25 5.41
N GLN A 119 -24.84 -12.07 4.15
CA GLN A 119 -24.88 -13.15 3.15
C GLN A 119 -23.48 -13.56 2.67
N LEU A 120 -22.53 -12.64 2.49
CA LEU A 120 -21.17 -12.98 2.06
C LEU A 120 -20.37 -13.73 3.12
N SER A 121 -20.69 -13.49 4.39
CA SER A 121 -19.87 -13.93 5.53
C SER A 121 -20.43 -15.17 6.24
N GLN A 122 -21.45 -15.81 5.68
CA GLN A 122 -22.01 -17.05 6.21
C GLN A 122 -21.08 -18.23 5.94
N HIS A 123 -21.09 -19.24 6.83
CA HIS A 123 -20.14 -20.34 6.77
C HIS A 123 -20.39 -21.24 5.55
N GLY A 124 -19.32 -21.57 4.82
CA GLY A 124 -19.40 -22.37 3.58
C GLY A 124 -19.71 -21.57 2.31
N ASP A 125 -19.83 -20.24 2.43
CA ASP A 125 -20.04 -19.38 1.28
C ASP A 125 -18.75 -19.13 0.48
N LEU A 126 -18.88 -18.25 -0.51
CA LEU A 126 -17.82 -17.87 -1.43
C LEU A 126 -16.49 -17.54 -0.74
N LEU A 127 -16.52 -16.79 0.36
CA LEU A 127 -15.31 -16.29 1.01
C LEU A 127 -14.53 -17.42 1.71
N ASP A 128 -15.23 -18.29 2.44
CA ASP A 128 -14.61 -19.46 3.08
C ASP A 128 -14.03 -20.43 2.05
N ARG A 129 -14.74 -20.65 0.94
CA ARG A 129 -14.28 -21.57 -0.13
C ARG A 129 -12.97 -21.13 -0.79
N TYR A 130 -12.68 -19.84 -0.80
CA TYR A 130 -11.47 -19.28 -1.41
C TYR A 130 -10.49 -18.69 -0.39
N GLY A 131 -10.73 -18.89 0.91
CA GLY A 131 -9.87 -18.36 1.96
C GLY A 131 -9.74 -16.82 1.90
N ALA A 132 -10.83 -16.12 1.56
CA ALA A 132 -10.86 -14.67 1.47
C ALA A 132 -11.29 -14.01 2.79
N SER A 133 -10.51 -13.04 3.27
CA SER A 133 -10.87 -12.17 4.40
C SER A 133 -11.55 -10.89 3.92
N VAL A 134 -12.56 -10.40 4.65
CA VAL A 134 -13.23 -9.13 4.33
C VAL A 134 -12.59 -7.99 5.10
N ARG A 135 -12.38 -6.86 4.40
CA ARG A 135 -12.06 -5.58 5.01
C ARG A 135 -13.06 -4.54 4.51
N VAL A 136 -13.63 -3.74 5.39
CA VAL A 136 -14.50 -2.62 5.00
C VAL A 136 -13.74 -1.32 5.15
N LEU A 137 -13.51 -0.64 4.03
CA LEU A 137 -12.67 0.55 3.95
C LEU A 137 -13.55 1.79 3.81
N GLY A 138 -13.51 2.71 4.77
CA GLY A 138 -14.29 3.95 4.68
C GLY A 138 -14.59 4.58 6.03
N ARG A 139 -15.48 5.57 5.99
CA ARG A 139 -15.92 6.38 7.14
C ARG A 139 -16.98 5.66 7.95
N ARG A 140 -16.52 4.96 8.99
CA ARG A 140 -17.36 4.20 9.92
C ARG A 140 -18.36 5.09 10.68
N ASP A 141 -18.01 6.34 10.97
CA ASP A 141 -18.86 7.32 11.64
C ASP A 141 -20.11 7.72 10.84
N LEU A 142 -20.10 7.51 9.53
CA LEU A 142 -21.26 7.79 8.65
C LEU A 142 -22.19 6.58 8.49
N VAL A 143 -21.85 5.44 9.08
CA VAL A 143 -22.60 4.18 8.93
C VAL A 143 -23.59 4.03 10.07
N LYS A 144 -24.80 3.54 9.76
CA LYS A 144 -25.80 3.25 10.79
C LYS A 144 -25.28 2.17 11.76
N PRO A 145 -25.61 2.23 13.07
CA PRO A 145 -25.15 1.25 14.06
C PRO A 145 -25.44 -0.21 13.67
N GLU A 146 -26.64 -0.49 13.15
CA GLU A 146 -27.04 -1.84 12.71
C GLU A 146 -26.20 -2.37 11.54
N VAL A 147 -25.69 -1.49 10.70
CA VAL A 147 -24.82 -1.85 9.56
C VAL A 147 -23.38 -2.03 10.05
N LEU A 148 -22.92 -1.22 11.02
CA LEU A 148 -21.62 -1.40 11.66
C LEU A 148 -21.50 -2.76 12.34
N GLU A 149 -22.54 -3.20 13.06
CA GLU A 149 -22.56 -4.53 13.68
C GLU A 149 -22.42 -5.64 12.63
N ALA A 150 -23.10 -5.52 11.49
CA ALA A 150 -22.97 -6.47 10.39
C ALA A 150 -21.58 -6.45 9.74
N ILE A 151 -20.95 -5.27 9.63
CA ILE A 151 -19.58 -5.12 9.15
C ILE A 151 -18.61 -5.83 10.10
N ASP A 152 -18.70 -5.56 11.40
CA ASP A 152 -17.76 -6.09 12.39
C ASP A 152 -17.88 -7.61 12.48
N LYS A 153 -19.11 -8.13 12.44
CA LYS A 153 -19.35 -9.58 12.35
C LYS A 153 -18.77 -10.20 11.09
N ALA A 154 -18.91 -9.54 9.93
CA ALA A 154 -18.35 -10.04 8.67
C ALA A 154 -16.82 -10.10 8.69
N VAL A 155 -16.17 -9.06 9.21
CA VAL A 155 -14.71 -9.00 9.36
C VAL A 155 -14.23 -10.06 10.36
N GLU A 156 -14.93 -10.22 11.48
CA GLU A 156 -14.57 -11.21 12.50
C GLU A 156 -14.67 -12.65 11.97
N LEU A 157 -15.80 -13.01 11.32
CA LEU A 157 -16.04 -14.35 10.78
C LEU A 157 -15.00 -14.74 9.72
N THR A 158 -14.50 -13.77 8.96
CA THR A 158 -13.54 -14.00 7.87
C THR A 158 -12.10 -13.70 8.26
N SER A 159 -11.82 -13.36 9.53
CA SER A 159 -10.48 -12.97 10.01
C SER A 159 -9.45 -14.11 9.99
N ARG A 160 -9.92 -15.36 10.01
CA ARG A 160 -9.07 -16.56 9.95
C ARG A 160 -8.59 -16.88 8.53
N ASN A 161 -9.20 -16.25 7.53
CA ASN A 161 -8.88 -16.47 6.13
C ASN A 161 -7.66 -15.62 5.74
N GLY A 162 -6.67 -16.22 5.07
CA GLY A 162 -5.40 -15.56 4.75
C GLY A 162 -4.97 -15.65 3.28
N ASP A 163 -5.71 -16.36 2.43
CA ASP A 163 -5.29 -16.64 1.05
C ASP A 163 -5.59 -15.48 0.09
N ALA A 164 -6.66 -14.74 0.37
CA ALA A 164 -7.12 -13.60 -0.40
C ALA A 164 -7.79 -12.54 0.49
N ILE A 165 -8.00 -11.34 -0.06
CA ILE A 165 -8.66 -10.21 0.61
C ILE A 165 -9.76 -9.65 -0.31
N LEU A 166 -10.93 -9.36 0.28
CA LEU A 166 -12.00 -8.56 -0.29
C LEU A 166 -12.10 -7.22 0.44
N ASN A 167 -11.65 -6.15 -0.20
CA ASN A 167 -11.80 -4.79 0.30
C ASN A 167 -13.13 -4.21 -0.22
N ILE A 168 -14.03 -3.83 0.69
CA ILE A 168 -15.32 -3.22 0.37
C ILE A 168 -15.27 -1.74 0.75
N CYS A 169 -15.22 -0.84 -0.23
CA CYS A 169 -15.18 0.59 0.00
C CYS A 169 -16.58 1.14 0.34
N PHE A 170 -16.83 1.45 1.62
CA PHE A 170 -18.15 1.78 2.15
C PHE A 170 -18.09 2.50 3.52
N PRO A 171 -18.66 3.71 3.66
CA PRO A 171 -18.72 4.82 2.70
C PRO A 171 -17.31 5.37 2.45
N TYR A 172 -16.93 5.53 1.18
CA TYR A 172 -15.54 5.83 0.82
C TYR A 172 -15.43 6.96 -0.22
N THR A 173 -14.39 7.79 -0.10
CA THR A 173 -13.80 8.57 -1.19
C THR A 173 -12.29 8.63 -1.02
N SER A 174 -11.55 8.69 -2.12
CA SER A 174 -10.09 8.67 -2.07
C SER A 174 -9.51 9.92 -1.42
N ARG A 175 -10.10 11.10 -1.66
CA ARG A 175 -9.69 12.34 -0.97
C ARG A 175 -9.87 12.27 0.55
N ASP A 176 -10.94 11.65 1.03
CA ASP A 176 -11.16 11.46 2.48
C ASP A 176 -10.16 10.45 3.06
N GLU A 177 -9.86 9.36 2.33
CA GLU A 177 -8.79 8.42 2.69
C GLU A 177 -7.44 9.14 2.80
N ILE A 178 -7.03 9.88 1.77
CA ILE A 178 -5.75 10.61 1.75
C ILE A 178 -5.69 11.62 2.91
N THR A 179 -6.77 12.36 3.14
CA THR A 179 -6.85 13.32 4.26
C THR A 179 -6.72 12.61 5.61
N SER A 180 -7.31 11.43 5.75
CA SER A 180 -7.22 10.62 6.97
C SER A 180 -5.82 10.04 7.16
N ALA A 181 -5.17 9.58 6.09
CA ALA A 181 -3.79 9.11 6.13
C ALA A 181 -2.81 10.21 6.56
N ILE A 182 -2.97 11.42 6.02
CA ILE A 182 -2.20 12.61 6.43
C ILE A 182 -2.47 12.92 7.90
N ARG A 183 -3.74 12.92 8.33
CA ARG A 183 -4.10 13.19 9.73
C ARG A 183 -3.46 12.18 10.69
N ASN A 184 -3.50 10.89 10.35
CA ASN A 184 -2.89 9.83 11.16
C ASN A 184 -1.37 9.99 11.20
N THR A 185 -0.73 10.30 10.06
CA THR A 185 0.70 10.62 10.03
C THR A 185 1.03 11.80 10.95
N VAL A 186 0.22 12.86 10.94
CA VAL A 186 0.43 14.01 11.84
C VAL A 186 0.25 13.60 13.32
N ILE A 187 -0.73 12.76 13.64
CA ILE A 187 -0.95 12.24 15.00
C ILE A 187 0.27 11.45 15.47
N ASP A 188 0.77 10.53 14.65
CA ASP A 188 1.93 9.70 14.98
C ASP A 188 3.19 10.54 15.20
N TYR A 189 3.42 11.53 14.35
CA TYR A 189 4.57 12.44 14.45
C TYR A 189 4.43 13.47 15.59
N SER A 190 3.20 13.73 16.05
CA SER A 190 2.92 14.61 17.20
C SER A 190 2.78 13.84 18.51
N THR A 191 2.88 12.50 18.48
CA THR A 191 2.83 11.66 19.67
C THR A 191 4.24 11.45 20.21
N PRO A 192 4.50 11.71 21.50
CA PRO A 192 5.83 11.54 22.06
C PRO A 192 6.21 10.05 22.09
N LEU A 193 7.44 9.75 21.67
CA LEU A 193 7.97 8.39 21.67
C LEU A 193 8.18 7.88 23.10
N ASP A 194 7.81 6.63 23.33
CA ASP A 194 8.16 5.93 24.55
C ASP A 194 9.67 5.68 24.56
N ARG A 195 10.36 6.23 25.55
CA ARG A 195 11.83 6.09 25.69
C ARG A 195 12.27 4.64 25.82
N THR A 196 11.38 3.72 26.21
CA THR A 196 11.67 2.28 26.27
C THR A 196 11.76 1.63 24.89
N GLN A 197 11.18 2.26 23.85
CA GLN A 197 11.14 1.76 22.47
C GLN A 197 12.22 2.39 21.58
N LEU A 198 12.89 3.44 22.03
CA LEU A 198 14.04 3.99 21.33
C LEU A 198 15.16 2.95 21.28
N PRO A 199 15.89 2.82 20.15
CA PRO A 199 17.12 2.05 20.12
C PRO A 199 18.02 2.58 21.24
N SER A 200 18.34 1.72 22.22
CA SER A 200 19.24 2.14 23.30
C SER A 200 20.52 2.65 22.66
N SER A 201 20.90 3.88 23.00
CA SER A 201 22.13 4.51 22.49
C SER A 201 23.42 3.78 22.89
N ASN A 202 23.31 2.66 23.60
CA ASN A 202 24.35 1.67 23.78
C ASN A 202 23.69 0.31 23.99
N GLY A 203 24.27 -0.75 23.41
CA GLY A 203 24.00 -2.14 23.77
C GLY A 203 24.15 -2.42 25.27
N PRO A 204 24.05 -3.69 25.70
CA PRO A 204 23.72 -4.05 27.08
C PRO A 204 24.58 -3.31 28.10
N ARG A 205 23.92 -2.47 28.91
CA ARG A 205 24.51 -1.79 30.06
C ARG A 205 24.92 -2.85 31.07
N ARG A 206 26.16 -3.33 31.02
CA ARG A 206 26.74 -4.02 32.17
C ARG A 206 26.92 -2.99 33.27
N ALA A 207 26.22 -3.19 34.38
CA ALA A 207 26.49 -2.48 35.62
C ALA A 207 27.98 -2.65 35.94
N PHE A 208 28.66 -1.53 36.10
CA PHE A 208 30.08 -1.47 36.40
C PHE A 208 30.31 -2.15 37.76
N SER A 209 30.93 -3.34 37.75
CA SER A 209 31.34 -4.01 38.99
C SER A 209 32.76 -3.55 39.32
N GLU A 210 32.88 -2.75 40.38
CA GLU A 210 34.18 -2.33 40.96
C GLU A 210 35.10 -3.52 41.26
N THR A 211 34.50 -4.69 41.50
CA THR A 211 35.18 -5.96 41.77
C THR A 211 36.00 -6.49 40.59
N HIS A 212 35.66 -6.16 39.34
CA HIS A 212 36.44 -6.59 38.17
C HIS A 212 37.69 -5.72 37.93
N ILE A 213 37.62 -4.44 38.32
CA ILE A 213 38.72 -3.48 38.15
C ILE A 213 39.77 -3.71 39.23
N THR A 214 39.35 -3.92 40.46
CA THR A 214 40.26 -4.29 41.56
C THR A 214 40.99 -5.60 41.26
N GLN A 215 40.32 -6.61 40.70
CA GLN A 215 40.98 -7.86 40.29
C GLN A 215 41.96 -7.68 39.12
N SER A 216 41.68 -6.78 38.17
CA SER A 216 42.55 -6.54 37.02
C SER A 216 43.80 -5.72 37.40
N ILE A 217 43.64 -4.71 38.27
CA ILE A 217 44.74 -3.90 38.79
C ILE A 217 45.68 -4.73 39.69
N GLN A 218 45.13 -5.63 40.52
CA GLN A 218 45.95 -6.53 41.33
C GLN A 218 46.79 -7.50 40.48
N LYS A 219 46.29 -7.84 39.29
CA LYS A 219 46.95 -8.76 38.34
C LYS A 219 48.06 -8.08 37.54
N GLU A 220 47.95 -6.77 37.28
CA GLU A 220 49.00 -5.97 36.62
C GLU A 220 50.09 -5.49 37.59
N ILE A 221 49.76 -5.19 38.85
CA ILE A 221 50.76 -4.77 39.85
C ILE A 221 51.66 -5.95 40.28
N GLY A 222 51.18 -7.19 40.17
CA GLY A 222 51.97 -8.40 40.45
C GLY A 222 53.05 -8.73 39.41
N THR A 223 53.01 -8.12 38.23
CA THR A 223 53.88 -8.48 37.09
C THR A 223 54.96 -7.44 36.75
N VAL A 224 54.98 -6.26 37.38
CA VAL A 224 55.86 -5.13 36.96
C VAL A 224 57.07 -4.88 37.88
N ASN A 225 57.18 -5.54 39.05
CA ASN A 225 58.39 -5.45 39.88
C ASN A 225 59.43 -6.52 39.49
N GLY A 226 60.21 -6.24 38.44
CA GLY A 226 61.42 -6.98 38.10
C GLY A 226 62.30 -6.27 37.06
N ASN A 227 63.39 -5.63 37.55
CA ASN A 227 64.56 -5.07 36.84
C ASN A 227 64.35 -3.69 36.17
N GLY A 228 64.88 -2.57 36.68
CA GLY A 228 66.31 -2.18 36.76
C GLY A 228 66.72 -1.52 35.44
N THR A 229 67.17 -0.26 35.32
CA THR A 229 68.36 0.37 35.94
C THR A 229 68.41 1.88 35.62
N GLU A 230 69.20 2.60 36.40
CA GLU A 230 69.51 4.03 36.57
C GLU A 230 69.83 4.89 35.32
N SER A 231 69.59 6.22 35.39
CA SER A 231 70.67 7.25 35.53
C SER A 231 70.18 8.71 35.31
N SER A 232 70.29 9.52 36.37
CA SER A 232 70.95 10.85 36.46
C SER A 232 70.44 12.16 35.79
N LEU A 233 70.14 13.13 36.69
CA LEU A 233 70.69 14.50 36.84
C LEU A 233 70.07 15.77 36.17
N HIS A 234 69.64 16.68 37.08
CA HIS A 234 69.71 18.16 37.14
C HIS A 234 68.97 19.02 36.10
N GLN A 235 67.93 19.81 36.46
CA GLN A 235 67.88 21.04 37.28
C GLN A 235 68.57 22.26 36.63
N GLN A 236 67.79 23.24 36.12
CA GLN A 236 67.88 24.68 36.46
C GLN A 236 66.90 25.57 35.66
N GLN A 237 66.52 26.66 36.32
CA GLN A 237 65.53 27.68 35.96
C GLN A 237 66.24 28.97 35.40
N PRO A 238 65.54 30.07 35.06
CA PRO A 238 65.71 30.84 33.81
C PRO A 238 66.42 32.19 33.99
N PRO A 239 66.40 33.10 32.99
CA PRO A 239 66.00 34.46 33.33
C PRO A 239 65.16 35.25 32.29
N ARG A 240 64.52 36.27 32.86
CA ARG A 240 63.69 37.37 32.32
C ARG A 240 64.41 38.33 31.36
N GLY A 241 63.61 39.04 30.55
CA GLY A 241 63.94 40.37 30.01
C GLY A 241 62.75 41.17 29.46
N LYS A 242 62.30 42.19 30.22
CA LYS A 242 61.89 43.59 29.91
C LYS A 242 61.23 43.92 28.54
N ARG A 243 60.39 44.96 28.34
CA ARG A 243 59.56 45.96 29.08
C ARG A 243 59.20 47.02 28.01
N ALA A 244 57.93 47.48 27.92
CA ALA A 244 57.48 48.86 27.53
C ALA A 244 56.00 48.81 27.05
N THR A 245 54.99 49.23 27.83
CA THR A 245 54.43 50.59 28.02
C THR A 245 53.77 51.16 26.74
N ARG A 246 52.44 51.40 26.68
CA ARG A 246 51.70 52.54 27.26
C ARG A 246 50.18 52.27 27.18
N SER A 247 49.42 52.32 28.28
CA SER A 247 48.55 53.44 28.76
C SER A 247 47.22 53.58 27.98
N THR A 248 46.01 53.67 28.56
CA THR A 248 45.57 53.93 29.95
C THR A 248 44.02 53.84 30.02
N THR A 249 43.52 53.49 31.21
CA THR A 249 42.28 53.95 31.92
C THR A 249 40.90 53.49 31.40
N GLU A 250 39.93 53.03 32.20
CA GLU A 250 39.81 52.85 33.67
C GLU A 250 38.62 51.89 33.98
N ASP A 251 38.85 50.96 34.92
CA ASP A 251 37.91 50.13 35.68
C ASP A 251 37.44 50.93 36.94
N PRO A 252 36.38 50.60 37.72
CA PRO A 252 36.28 49.31 38.44
C PRO A 252 34.85 48.79 38.80
N SER A 253 34.59 47.49 38.81
CA SER A 253 34.58 46.57 39.99
C SER A 253 33.34 45.66 39.83
N SER A 254 33.31 44.36 40.11
CA SER A 254 34.08 43.55 41.04
C SER A 254 34.07 42.06 40.61
N ALA A 255 35.10 41.36 41.07
CA ALA A 255 35.48 39.96 40.86
C ALA A 255 34.35 38.93 41.05
N LEU A 256 34.35 37.78 40.35
CA LEU A 256 35.26 36.66 40.63
C LEU A 256 35.47 35.72 39.43
N LYS A 257 36.71 35.23 39.36
CA LYS A 257 37.26 34.26 38.40
C LYS A 257 36.72 32.85 38.64
N SER A 258 36.56 32.07 37.57
CA SER A 258 37.17 30.74 37.49
C SER A 258 37.18 30.20 36.06
N THR A 259 38.38 30.02 35.54
CA THR A 259 38.71 29.28 34.34
C THR A 259 38.48 27.78 34.59
N THR A 260 37.74 27.11 33.73
CA THR A 260 37.88 25.65 33.53
C THR A 260 37.77 25.35 32.04
N ASN A 261 38.90 24.90 31.47
CA ASN A 261 38.93 24.17 30.23
C ASN A 261 38.10 22.88 30.42
N GLY A 262 36.99 22.76 29.71
CA GLY A 262 36.18 21.55 29.62
C GLY A 262 36.14 21.09 28.16
N ALA A 263 36.52 19.84 27.91
CA ALA A 263 36.42 19.15 26.63
C ALA A 263 34.97 19.20 26.09
N PRO A 264 34.74 19.08 24.76
CA PRO A 264 33.37 18.99 24.26
C PRO A 264 32.78 17.67 24.76
N GLU A 265 31.77 17.75 25.62
CA GLU A 265 30.95 16.60 25.96
C GLU A 265 30.40 16.01 24.67
N LYS A 266 30.67 14.71 24.46
CA LYS A 266 30.08 13.95 23.36
C LYS A 266 28.58 13.86 23.62
N PHE A 267 27.83 14.76 23.01
CA PHE A 267 26.39 14.61 22.87
C PHE A 267 26.14 13.28 22.16
N THR A 268 25.43 12.38 22.84
CA THR A 268 24.82 11.21 22.21
C THR A 268 23.88 11.72 21.13
N THR A 269 24.30 11.64 19.87
CA THR A 269 23.50 12.06 18.73
C THR A 269 22.26 11.19 18.69
N ILE A 270 21.11 11.79 18.97
CA ILE A 270 19.84 11.18 18.64
C ILE A 270 19.83 11.02 17.10
N PRO A 271 19.43 9.87 16.54
CA PRO A 271 19.34 9.71 15.09
C PRO A 271 18.56 10.86 14.45
N GLU A 272 18.99 11.33 13.27
CA GLU A 272 18.35 12.43 12.50
C GLU A 272 16.83 12.23 12.27
N THR A 273 16.37 10.99 12.43
CA THR A 273 14.96 10.62 12.34
C THR A 273 14.08 11.14 13.49
N TYR A 274 14.66 11.69 14.56
CA TYR A 274 13.92 12.21 15.72
C TYR A 274 14.21 13.69 15.93
N THR A 275 13.21 14.43 16.40
CA THR A 275 13.35 15.84 16.77
C THR A 275 13.60 15.98 18.27
N SER A 276 14.66 16.71 18.63
CA SER A 276 14.91 17.21 19.99
C SER A 276 15.54 18.60 19.94
N TYR A 277 15.03 19.56 20.73
CA TYR A 277 15.78 20.78 21.09
C TYR A 277 16.52 20.53 22.43
N PRO A 278 17.71 21.12 22.68
CA PRO A 278 18.70 20.63 23.66
C PRO A 278 18.47 21.13 25.11
N PRO A 279 19.28 20.69 26.10
CA PRO A 279 19.16 19.48 26.90
C PRO A 279 18.53 19.77 28.28
N ASN A 280 17.42 19.11 28.59
CA ASN A 280 16.99 18.82 29.97
C ASN A 280 16.25 17.48 29.98
N SER A 281 16.48 16.68 31.02
CA SER A 281 16.15 15.24 31.09
C SER A 281 14.66 14.90 30.98
N ASP A 282 13.78 15.89 30.96
CA ASP A 282 12.32 15.73 30.97
C ASP A 282 11.63 16.10 29.64
N GLN A 283 12.38 16.44 28.58
CA GLN A 283 11.76 16.75 27.29
C GLN A 283 11.32 15.49 26.52
N LEU A 284 10.12 15.59 25.95
CA LEU A 284 9.51 14.61 25.06
C LEU A 284 10.27 14.56 23.72
N ILE A 285 10.40 13.36 23.15
CA ILE A 285 11.06 13.12 21.86
C ILE A 285 9.98 12.79 20.84
N PHE A 286 10.05 13.41 19.66
CA PHE A 286 9.09 13.20 18.56
C PHE A 286 9.81 12.70 17.30
N LEU A 287 9.05 12.19 16.33
CA LEU A 287 9.58 11.87 15.01
C LEU A 287 9.90 13.17 14.24
N SER A 288 10.96 13.17 13.43
CA SER A 288 11.31 14.32 12.61
C SER A 288 10.41 14.41 11.37
N PRO A 289 9.66 15.52 11.16
CA PRO A 289 8.77 15.68 10.00
C PRO A 289 9.47 15.50 8.64
N GLU A 290 10.78 15.71 8.57
CA GLU A 290 11.59 15.54 7.36
C GLU A 290 11.69 14.08 6.92
N THR A 291 11.37 13.13 7.80
CA THR A 291 11.34 11.69 7.48
C THR A 291 10.05 11.23 6.81
N ILE A 292 9.04 12.09 6.67
CA ILE A 292 7.77 11.72 6.05
C ILE A 292 8.00 11.48 4.55
N THR A 293 7.70 10.27 4.10
CA THR A 293 7.81 9.87 2.68
C THR A 293 6.45 9.51 2.08
N SER A 294 6.40 9.27 0.77
CA SER A 294 5.21 8.68 0.12
C SER A 294 4.88 7.29 0.68
N GLN A 295 5.89 6.52 1.11
CA GLN A 295 5.68 5.23 1.76
C GLN A 295 5.00 5.42 3.12
N THR A 296 5.44 6.40 3.91
CA THR A 296 4.80 6.77 5.17
C THR A 296 3.30 7.03 4.97
N LEU A 297 2.92 7.80 3.94
CA LEU A 297 1.50 8.03 3.63
C LEU A 297 0.79 6.75 3.16
N THR A 298 1.45 5.92 2.36
CA THR A 298 0.92 4.64 1.86
C THR A 298 0.61 3.67 3.01
N ASP A 299 1.47 3.61 4.02
CA ASP A 299 1.28 2.76 5.20
C ASP A 299 0.11 3.24 6.08
N HIS A 300 -0.29 4.50 5.96
CA HIS A 300 -1.46 5.08 6.62
C HIS A 300 -2.75 5.05 5.78
N MET A 301 -2.69 4.61 4.52
CA MET A 301 -3.89 4.42 3.70
C MET A 301 -4.72 3.25 4.23
N LEU A 302 -6.02 3.22 3.93
CA LEU A 302 -6.92 2.13 4.36
C LEU A 302 -6.56 0.79 3.71
N THR A 303 -5.81 0.83 2.62
CA THR A 303 -5.33 -0.32 1.84
C THR A 303 -3.94 -0.80 2.25
N ALA A 304 -3.36 -0.25 3.33
CA ALA A 304 -2.05 -0.66 3.83
C ALA A 304 -1.92 -2.19 3.98
N GLY A 305 -0.75 -2.71 3.60
CA GLY A 305 -0.46 -4.14 3.55
C GLY A 305 -1.10 -4.92 2.39
N CYS A 306 -1.86 -4.26 1.50
CA CYS A 306 -2.27 -4.87 0.22
C CYS A 306 -1.17 -4.69 -0.84
N PRO A 307 -1.03 -5.61 -1.81
CA PRO A 307 -0.20 -5.37 -2.99
C PRO A 307 -0.68 -4.14 -3.79
N PRO A 308 0.21 -3.52 -4.58
CA PRO A 308 -0.14 -2.41 -5.47
C PRO A 308 -1.33 -2.74 -6.37
N LEU A 309 -2.12 -1.72 -6.72
CA LEU A 309 -3.27 -1.91 -7.60
C LEU A 309 -2.82 -2.12 -9.04
N ASP A 310 -3.10 -3.29 -9.63
CA ASP A 310 -2.66 -3.61 -10.99
C ASP A 310 -3.69 -3.22 -12.06
N LEU A 311 -4.98 -3.38 -11.72
CA LEU A 311 -6.08 -3.22 -12.68
C LEU A 311 -7.29 -2.57 -12.01
N LEU A 312 -7.79 -1.47 -12.57
CA LEU A 312 -9.02 -0.81 -12.18
C LEU A 312 -10.04 -0.89 -13.32
N VAL A 313 -11.14 -1.58 -13.09
CA VAL A 313 -12.21 -1.75 -14.08
C VAL A 313 -13.43 -0.92 -13.67
N ARG A 314 -13.96 -0.14 -14.60
CA ARG A 314 -15.23 0.59 -14.43
C ARG A 314 -16.22 0.23 -15.52
N THR A 315 -17.45 -0.11 -15.11
CA THR A 315 -18.55 -0.41 -16.01
C THR A 315 -19.40 0.82 -16.36
N SER A 316 -20.40 0.63 -17.23
CA SER A 316 -21.44 1.58 -17.68
C SER A 316 -21.09 2.63 -18.74
N GLY A 317 -19.88 2.53 -19.32
CA GLY A 317 -19.38 3.44 -20.37
C GLY A 317 -19.03 4.83 -19.87
N VAL A 318 -18.82 4.99 -18.57
CA VAL A 318 -18.49 6.28 -17.95
C VAL A 318 -16.98 6.35 -17.72
N GLU A 319 -16.33 7.33 -18.35
CA GLU A 319 -14.87 7.54 -18.29
C GLU A 319 -14.47 8.53 -17.20
N ARG A 320 -14.54 8.11 -15.93
CA ARG A 320 -14.00 8.87 -14.79
C ARG A 320 -13.69 7.93 -13.62
N LEU A 321 -12.87 8.34 -12.66
CA LEU A 321 -12.62 7.54 -11.45
C LEU A 321 -13.66 7.74 -10.34
N SER A 322 -14.35 8.88 -10.31
CA SER A 322 -15.36 9.20 -9.27
C SER A 322 -14.80 9.14 -7.84
N ASP A 323 -13.59 9.69 -7.65
CA ASP A 323 -12.91 9.78 -6.34
C ASP A 323 -12.70 8.40 -5.70
N PHE A 324 -12.23 7.45 -6.51
CA PHE A 324 -11.99 6.06 -6.13
C PHE A 324 -10.53 5.69 -6.34
N MET A 325 -9.86 5.22 -5.27
CA MET A 325 -8.51 4.65 -5.30
C MET A 325 -7.45 5.55 -5.99
N LEU A 326 -7.55 6.88 -5.87
CA LEU A 326 -6.71 7.83 -6.61
C LEU A 326 -5.22 7.71 -6.23
N TRP A 327 -4.93 7.47 -4.94
CA TRP A 327 -3.56 7.24 -4.49
C TRP A 327 -3.02 5.91 -5.04
N GLN A 328 -3.83 4.87 -5.00
CA GLN A 328 -3.41 3.52 -5.37
C GLN A 328 -3.28 3.37 -6.88
N CYS A 329 -4.06 4.10 -7.68
CA CYS A 329 -4.09 3.95 -9.13
C CYS A 329 -3.09 4.82 -9.91
N HIS A 330 -2.16 5.50 -9.24
CA HIS A 330 -1.41 6.62 -9.84
C HIS A 330 -0.23 6.24 -10.74
N GLN A 331 0.39 5.07 -10.55
CA GLN A 331 1.63 4.67 -11.23
C GLN A 331 1.40 3.57 -12.27
N ASN A 332 1.32 2.32 -11.80
CA ASN A 332 1.40 1.14 -12.66
C ASN A 332 0.04 0.47 -12.87
N THR A 333 -1.05 1.18 -12.57
CA THR A 333 -2.40 0.64 -12.66
C THR A 333 -2.96 0.80 -14.05
N GLU A 334 -3.39 -0.30 -14.64
CA GLU A 334 -4.17 -0.30 -15.87
C GLU A 334 -5.61 0.10 -15.57
N ILE A 335 -6.13 1.15 -16.23
CA ILE A 335 -7.50 1.65 -16.03
C ILE A 335 -8.34 1.30 -17.26
N VAL A 336 -9.41 0.51 -17.06
CA VAL A 336 -10.25 0.01 -18.13
C VAL A 336 -11.70 0.45 -17.95
N PHE A 337 -12.23 1.16 -18.94
CA PHE A 337 -13.63 1.56 -19.01
C PHE A 337 -14.39 0.65 -19.96
N LEU A 338 -15.50 0.07 -19.50
CA LEU A 338 -16.34 -0.85 -20.26
C LEU A 338 -17.75 -0.29 -20.41
N GLU A 339 -18.33 -0.39 -21.60
CA GLU A 339 -19.71 0.04 -21.87
C GLU A 339 -20.76 -0.84 -21.19
N THR A 340 -20.41 -2.09 -20.88
CA THR A 340 -21.28 -3.07 -20.22
C THR A 340 -21.83 -2.55 -18.89
N LEU A 341 -23.08 -2.85 -18.55
CA LEU A 341 -23.65 -2.50 -17.25
C LEU A 341 -23.25 -3.55 -16.21
N TRP A 342 -23.00 -3.14 -14.96
CA TRP A 342 -22.50 -4.05 -13.92
C TRP A 342 -23.30 -5.36 -13.76
N PRO A 343 -24.65 -5.39 -13.70
CA PRO A 343 -25.38 -6.64 -13.60
C PRO A 343 -25.19 -7.61 -14.78
N SER A 344 -24.79 -7.09 -15.94
CA SER A 344 -24.47 -7.85 -17.15
C SER A 344 -22.99 -8.22 -17.27
N PHE A 345 -22.13 -7.72 -16.37
CA PHE A 345 -20.71 -8.03 -16.37
C PHE A 345 -20.47 -9.47 -15.90
N ASP A 346 -19.74 -10.22 -16.71
CA ASP A 346 -19.50 -11.65 -16.52
C ASP A 346 -18.08 -12.04 -16.94
N LEU A 347 -17.77 -13.34 -16.85
CA LEU A 347 -16.48 -13.88 -17.27
C LEU A 347 -16.14 -13.51 -18.71
N TRP A 348 -17.09 -13.62 -19.64
CA TRP A 348 -16.82 -13.38 -21.07
C TRP A 348 -16.46 -11.93 -21.36
N THR A 349 -17.00 -11.00 -20.59
CA THR A 349 -16.65 -9.59 -20.68
C THR A 349 -15.32 -9.29 -19.97
N PHE A 350 -14.99 -10.04 -18.92
CA PHE A 350 -13.76 -9.86 -18.16
C PHE A 350 -12.53 -10.53 -18.78
N LEU A 351 -12.71 -11.66 -19.48
CA LEU A 351 -11.64 -12.42 -20.13
C LEU A 351 -10.79 -11.56 -21.08
N PRO A 352 -11.37 -10.76 -22.01
CA PRO A 352 -10.58 -9.88 -22.87
C PRO A 352 -9.75 -8.86 -22.09
N VAL A 353 -10.30 -8.34 -20.98
CA VAL A 353 -9.60 -7.37 -20.12
C VAL A 353 -8.38 -8.02 -19.47
N LEU A 354 -8.54 -9.20 -18.88
CA LEU A 354 -7.43 -9.94 -18.28
C LEU A 354 -6.40 -10.33 -19.34
N TRP A 355 -6.84 -10.79 -20.50
CA TRP A 355 -5.95 -11.17 -21.60
C TRP A 355 -5.13 -9.98 -22.12
N GLU A 356 -5.77 -8.82 -22.29
CA GLU A 356 -5.08 -7.60 -22.72
C GLU A 356 -4.07 -7.13 -21.67
N TRP A 357 -4.44 -7.15 -20.39
CA TRP A 357 -3.51 -6.85 -19.29
C TRP A 357 -2.31 -7.82 -19.32
N GLN A 358 -2.56 -9.12 -19.45
CA GLN A 358 -1.51 -10.15 -19.55
C GLN A 358 -0.55 -9.90 -20.71
N TRP A 359 -1.11 -9.55 -21.87
CA TRP A 359 -0.33 -9.24 -23.06
C TRP A 359 0.58 -8.02 -22.86
N ARG A 360 0.05 -6.95 -22.23
CA ARG A 360 0.83 -5.74 -21.93
C ARG A 360 1.96 -6.01 -20.94
N MET A 361 1.69 -6.77 -19.88
CA MET A 361 2.71 -7.15 -18.90
C MET A 361 3.86 -7.94 -19.53
N ARG A 362 3.55 -8.88 -20.42
CA ARG A 362 4.57 -9.62 -21.18
C ARG A 362 5.44 -8.68 -22.03
N LYS A 363 4.82 -7.73 -22.72
CA LYS A 363 5.54 -6.76 -23.57
C LYS A 363 6.43 -5.82 -22.75
N GLN A 364 5.96 -5.37 -21.58
CA GLN A 364 6.75 -4.53 -20.68
C GLN A 364 7.94 -5.31 -20.08
N GLY A 365 7.73 -6.55 -19.65
CA GLY A 365 8.81 -7.41 -19.17
C GLY A 365 9.89 -7.67 -20.22
N THR A 366 9.52 -7.88 -21.48
CA THR A 366 10.48 -8.00 -22.59
C THR A 366 11.25 -6.71 -22.84
N ARG A 367 10.61 -5.55 -22.67
CA ARG A 367 11.23 -4.25 -22.91
C ARG A 367 12.22 -3.88 -21.80
N ASN A 368 11.85 -4.06 -20.53
CA ASN A 368 12.76 -3.82 -19.42
C ASN A 368 13.97 -4.77 -19.45
N GLY A 369 13.78 -6.03 -19.85
CA GLY A 369 14.89 -6.97 -20.03
C GLY A 369 15.81 -6.62 -21.20
N ALA A 370 15.27 -6.01 -22.27
CA ALA A 370 16.08 -5.50 -23.39
C ALA A 370 16.84 -4.23 -23.01
N ASP A 371 16.20 -3.31 -22.28
CA ASP A 371 16.83 -2.08 -21.78
C ASP A 371 17.92 -2.39 -20.72
N GLU A 372 17.73 -3.42 -19.87
CA GLU A 372 18.77 -3.91 -18.95
C GLU A 372 19.93 -4.59 -19.67
N LEU A 373 19.67 -5.30 -20.77
CA LEU A 373 20.71 -5.91 -21.61
C LEU A 373 21.50 -4.87 -22.41
N GLU A 374 20.83 -3.85 -22.98
CA GLU A 374 21.49 -2.73 -23.66
C GLU A 374 22.33 -1.90 -22.67
N ASN A 375 21.82 -1.63 -21.47
CA ASN A 375 22.56 -0.87 -20.44
C ASN A 375 23.69 -1.68 -19.76
N SER A 376 23.70 -3.01 -19.92
CA SER A 376 24.82 -3.89 -19.53
C SER A 376 25.85 -4.11 -20.66
N GLY A 377 25.51 -3.72 -21.89
CA GLY A 377 26.35 -3.90 -23.08
C GLY A 377 27.11 -2.65 -23.52
N GLU A 378 26.94 -1.50 -22.86
CA GLU A 378 27.64 -0.25 -23.19
C GLU A 378 28.96 -0.03 -22.42
N GLU A 379 29.38 -0.93 -21.52
CA GLU A 379 30.68 -0.82 -20.83
C GLU A 379 31.85 -1.58 -21.47
N ASP A 380 31.61 -2.40 -22.51
CA ASP A 380 32.69 -3.08 -23.23
C ASP A 380 32.53 -2.93 -24.75
N GLU A 381 33.61 -2.50 -25.41
CA GLU A 381 33.92 -2.61 -26.85
C GLU A 381 33.88 -1.31 -27.69
N TYR A 382 34.97 -0.53 -27.55
CA TYR A 382 35.59 0.18 -28.67
C TYR A 382 36.39 -0.84 -29.52
N ASP A 383 35.96 -1.17 -30.75
CA ASP A 383 36.72 -1.04 -32.02
C ASP A 383 35.94 -1.61 -33.25
N GLY A 384 36.12 -1.01 -34.43
CA GLY A 384 36.11 -1.75 -35.72
C GLY A 384 34.82 -2.04 -36.52
N ALA A 385 34.41 -1.08 -37.35
CA ALA A 385 34.03 -1.19 -38.78
C ALA A 385 32.86 -2.09 -39.34
N MET A 386 31.94 -1.37 -40.01
CA MET A 386 31.33 -1.60 -41.35
C MET A 386 30.20 -2.62 -41.63
N ASN A 387 29.12 -2.03 -42.20
CA ASN A 387 28.16 -2.50 -43.22
C ASN A 387 27.05 -3.50 -42.87
N GLY A 388 25.80 -3.07 -43.10
CA GLY A 388 24.66 -3.99 -43.26
C GLY A 388 23.28 -3.33 -43.29
N VAL A 389 22.76 -3.11 -44.49
CA VAL A 389 21.43 -2.57 -44.84
C VAL A 389 20.29 -3.51 -44.40
N GLY A 390 19.14 -2.98 -43.92
CA GLY A 390 17.99 -3.84 -43.61
C GLY A 390 16.67 -3.18 -43.18
N LEU A 391 15.99 -2.53 -44.12
CA LEU A 391 14.52 -2.46 -44.33
C LEU A 391 13.55 -2.19 -43.15
N ALA A 392 12.94 -1.00 -43.21
CA ALA A 392 11.71 -0.62 -42.52
C ALA A 392 10.44 -1.02 -43.30
N ALA A 393 9.40 -1.50 -42.61
CA ALA A 393 7.97 -1.40 -42.96
C ALA A 393 7.07 -2.00 -41.83
N PRO A 394 5.74 -1.75 -41.78
CA PRO A 394 5.06 -0.47 -41.67
C PRO A 394 4.18 -0.39 -40.40
N LYS A 395 3.89 0.84 -39.93
CA LYS A 395 2.91 1.12 -38.87
C LYS A 395 1.49 0.85 -39.36
N GLN A 396 0.74 -0.03 -38.68
CA GLN A 396 -0.72 -0.07 -38.77
C GLN A 396 -1.36 0.61 -37.55
N ASN A 397 -2.26 1.53 -37.86
CA ASN A 397 -3.05 2.35 -36.96
C ASN A 397 -4.10 1.51 -36.21
N GLY A 398 -4.05 1.51 -34.89
CA GLY A 398 -5.17 1.23 -34.00
C GLY A 398 -5.13 2.22 -32.85
N LYS A 399 -5.96 3.27 -32.91
CA LYS A 399 -6.05 4.29 -31.85
C LYS A 399 -6.73 3.67 -30.62
N VAL A 400 -5.94 3.34 -29.62
CA VAL A 400 -6.39 3.22 -28.22
C VAL A 400 -5.87 4.46 -27.51
N LYS A 401 -6.77 5.29 -26.98
CA LYS A 401 -6.40 6.42 -26.14
C LYS A 401 -6.17 5.90 -24.72
N ALA A 402 -4.91 5.74 -24.34
CA ALA A 402 -4.51 5.78 -22.94
C ALA A 402 -4.24 7.25 -22.57
N ILE A 403 -4.63 7.65 -21.36
CA ILE A 403 -4.17 8.89 -20.71
C ILE A 403 -3.03 8.49 -19.78
#